data_AF-A0A383CQF6-F1
#
_entry.id   AF-A0A383CQF6-F1
#
_cell.length_a   1.000
_cell.length_b   1.000
_cell.length_c   1.000
_cell.angle_alpha   90.00
_cell.angle_beta   90.00
_cell.angle_gamma   90.00
#
_symmetry.space_group_name_H-M   'P 1'
#
loop_
_entity.id
_entity.type
_entity.pdbx_description
1 polymer ?
#
loop_
_entity_poly.entity_id
_entity_poly.type
_entity_poly.pdbx_seq_one_letter_code
_entity_poly.pdbx_strand_id
1 'polypeptide(L)' 'MRNAKSTLFLSLILAFGCLAVGAAERPNVILIMVDDMGFSDLGYHGGEIDTPNLDALAKGGVRFS' A
#
# COMPACT_ATOMS: atom_id res chain seq x y z
N MET A 1 -26.30 43.22 -4.06
CA MET A 1 -25.19 42.85 -4.98
C MET A 1 -23.90 42.38 -4.27
N ARG A 2 -23.70 42.61 -2.96
CA ARG A 2 -22.48 42.17 -2.22
C ARG A 2 -22.44 40.66 -1.94
N ASN A 3 -23.60 40.01 -1.95
CA ASN A 3 -23.83 38.64 -1.49
C ASN A 3 -23.54 37.60 -2.61
N ALA A 4 -23.88 37.93 -3.86
CA ALA A 4 -23.72 37.02 -5.01
C ALA A 4 -22.26 36.65 -5.29
N LYS A 5 -21.32 37.57 -5.05
CA LYS A 5 -19.88 37.32 -5.24
C LYS A 5 -19.32 36.36 -4.18
N SER A 6 -19.78 36.48 -2.93
CA SER A 6 -19.40 35.58 -1.83
C SER A 6 -19.95 34.18 -2.04
N THR A 7 -21.20 34.06 -2.53
CA THR A 7 -21.81 32.77 -2.86
C THR A 7 -21.10 32.09 -4.02
N LEU A 8 -20.71 32.84 -5.06
CA LEU A 8 -19.96 32.33 -6.21
C LEU A 8 -18.56 31.83 -5.80
N PHE A 9 -17.89 32.56 -4.91
CA PHE A 9 -16.57 32.18 -4.41
C PHE A 9 -16.63 30.89 -3.57
N LEU A 10 -17.64 30.76 -2.70
CA LEU A 10 -17.83 29.57 -1.89
C LEU A 10 -18.17 28.33 -2.74
N SER A 11 -18.98 28.51 -3.79
CA SER A 11 -19.32 27.42 -4.71
C SER A 11 -18.14 27.00 -5.59
N LEU A 12 -17.25 27.93 -5.96
CA LEU A 12 -16.02 27.62 -6.67
C LEU A 12 -15.04 26.81 -5.81
N ILE A 13 -14.90 27.16 -4.52
CA ILE A 13 -14.08 26.41 -3.56
C ILE A 13 -14.62 24.99 -3.36
N LEU A 14 -15.95 24.85 -3.22
CA LEU A 14 -16.59 23.55 -3.06
C LEU A 14 -16.37 22.65 -4.30
N ALA A 15 -16.48 23.21 -5.50
CA ALA A 15 -16.28 22.49 -6.75
C ALA A 15 -14.82 22.02 -6.90
N PHE A 16 -13.84 22.84 -6.49
CA PHE A 16 -12.43 22.49 -6.57
C PHE A 16 -12.04 21.36 -5.60
N GLY A 17 -12.64 21.33 -4.40
CA GLY A 17 -12.42 20.24 -3.42
C GLY A 17 -12.97 18.88 -3.87
N CYS A 18 -14.03 18.87 -4.69
CA CYS A 18 -14.66 17.63 -5.16
C CYS A 18 -13.83 16.91 -6.23
N LEU A 19 -13.08 17.66 -7.06
CA LEU A 19 -12.22 17.10 -8.11
C LEU A 19 -10.94 16.45 -7.57
N ALA A 20 -10.57 16.70 -6.32
CA ALA A 20 -9.35 16.17 -5.71
C ALA A 20 -9.51 14.75 -5.12
N VAL A 21 -10.74 14.21 -5.09
CA VAL A 21 -11.00 12.87 -4.56
C VAL A 21 -10.79 11.84 -5.67
N GLY A 22 -9.54 11.45 -5.87
CA GLY A 22 -9.21 10.24 -6.63
C GLY A 22 -9.62 9.00 -5.85
N ALA A 23 -10.24 8.02 -6.52
CA ALA A 23 -10.46 6.72 -5.91
C ALA A 23 -9.11 6.10 -5.54
N ALA A 24 -8.99 5.54 -4.34
CA ALA A 24 -7.78 4.82 -3.94
C ALA A 24 -7.49 3.72 -4.96
N GLU A 25 -6.25 3.65 -5.44
CA GLU A 25 -5.82 2.57 -6.31
C GLU A 25 -6.03 1.24 -5.59
N ARG A 26 -6.62 0.27 -6.31
CA ARG A 26 -6.82 -1.08 -5.79
C ARG A 26 -5.51 -1.84 -5.96
N PRO A 27 -4.80 -2.21 -4.87
CA PRO A 27 -3.56 -2.95 -5.01
C PRO A 27 -3.84 -4.36 -5.54
N ASN A 28 -2.88 -4.91 -6.27
CA ASN A 28 -2.87 -6.33 -6.58
C ASN A 28 -2.43 -7.11 -5.34
N VAL A 29 -3.15 -8.19 -5.02
CA VAL A 29 -2.83 -9.06 -3.88
C VAL A 29 -2.38 -10.41 -4.41
N ILE A 30 -1.15 -10.82 -4.05
CA ILE A 30 -0.59 -12.13 -4.38
C ILE A 30 -0.38 -12.86 -3.06
N LEU A 31 -1.03 -14.02 -2.90
CA LEU A 31 -0.84 -14.92 -1.77
C LEU A 31 0.06 -16.08 -2.22
N ILE A 32 1.23 -16.20 -1.60
CA ILE A 32 2.15 -17.32 -1.80
C ILE A 32 2.06 -18.18 -0.55
N MET A 33 1.66 -19.44 -0.72
CA MET A 33 1.60 -20.44 0.34
C MET A 33 2.54 -21.58 -0.03
N VAL A 34 3.31 -22.05 0.94
CA VAL A 34 4.19 -23.21 0.76
C VAL A 34 3.81 -24.24 1.81
N ASP A 35 3.67 -25.49 1.38
CA ASP A 35 3.35 -26.62 2.25
C ASP A 35 4.60 -27.07 3.01
N ASP A 36 4.44 -27.43 4.29
CA ASP A 36 5.48 -28.01 5.16
C ASP A 36 6.85 -27.30 5.20
N MET A 37 6.92 -26.01 4.86
CA MET A 37 8.16 -25.24 4.95
C MET A 37 8.52 -24.93 6.41
N GLY A 38 9.70 -25.37 6.84
CA GLY A 38 10.23 -25.14 8.16
C GLY A 38 10.83 -23.74 8.32
N PHE A 39 10.88 -23.26 9.55
CA PHE A 39 11.50 -21.96 9.88
C PHE A 39 12.99 -21.92 9.51
N SER A 40 13.70 -23.04 9.66
CA SER A 40 15.11 -23.21 9.32
C SER A 40 15.40 -23.31 7.83
N ASP A 41 14.37 -23.35 6.98
CA ASP A 41 14.55 -23.48 5.53
C ASP A 41 14.78 -22.13 4.85
N LEU A 42 14.56 -21.02 5.57
CA LEU A 42 14.63 -19.66 5.03
C LEU A 42 15.94 -18.98 5.41
N GLY A 43 16.65 -18.45 4.41
CA GLY A 43 17.93 -17.74 4.59
C GLY A 43 17.83 -16.58 5.58
N TYR A 44 16.77 -15.77 5.51
CA TYR A 44 16.53 -14.67 6.45
C TYR A 44 16.25 -15.12 7.91
N HIS A 45 16.00 -16.41 8.14
CA HIS A 45 15.90 -17.03 9.46
C HIS A 45 17.18 -17.77 9.89
N GLY A 46 18.27 -17.64 9.13
CA GLY A 46 19.54 -18.31 9.39
C GLY A 46 19.59 -19.74 8.82
N GLY A 47 18.69 -20.08 7.90
CA GLY A 47 18.73 -21.34 7.17
C GLY A 47 19.91 -21.44 6.21
N GLU A 48 20.29 -22.68 5.87
CA GLU A 48 21.41 -22.95 4.95
C GLU A 48 21.00 -22.88 3.48
N ILE A 49 19.70 -22.89 3.20
CA ILE A 49 19.15 -22.82 1.84
C ILE A 49 19.19 -21.36 1.37
N ASP A 50 19.77 -21.13 0.19
CA ASP A 50 19.80 -19.81 -0.44
C ASP A 50 18.40 -19.45 -0.96
N THR A 51 17.74 -18.51 -0.29
CA THR A 51 16.39 -18.03 -0.62
C THR A 51 16.38 -16.53 -0.98
N PRO A 52 17.15 -16.08 -1.97
CA PRO A 52 17.46 -14.66 -2.15
C PRO A 52 16.22 -13.80 -2.45
N ASN A 53 15.20 -14.36 -3.11
CA ASN A 53 13.94 -13.67 -3.37
C ASN A 53 13.09 -13.50 -2.11
N LEU A 54 13.02 -14.52 -1.26
CA LEU A 54 12.28 -14.45 0.01
C LEU A 54 13.01 -13.54 1.00
N ASP A 55 14.34 -13.55 0.98
CA ASP A 55 15.18 -12.67 1.81
C ASP A 55 15.01 -11.20 1.41
N ALA A 56 14.93 -10.92 0.12
CA ALA A 56 14.64 -9.57 -0.39
C ALA A 56 13.24 -9.10 0.02
N LEU A 57 12.22 -9.97 -0.06
CA LEU A 57 10.86 -9.67 0.40
C LEU A 57 10.82 -9.42 1.91
N ALA A 58 11.52 -10.24 2.69
CA ALA A 58 11.65 -10.10 4.14
C ALA A 58 12.34 -8.79 4.55
N LYS A 59 13.36 -8.36 3.79
CA LYS A 59 14.08 -7.09 4.02
C LYS A 59 13.26 -5.86 3.60
N GLY A 60 12.49 -5.97 2.52
CA GLY A 60 11.68 -4.89 1.96
C GLY A 60 10.27 -4.77 2.56
N GLY A 61 9.86 -5.74 3.39
CA GLY A 61 8.51 -5.86 3.91
C GLY A 61 8.43 -5.96 5.43
N VAL A 62 7.35 -6.56 5.90
CA VAL A 62 7.10 -6.85 7.32
C VAL A 62 7.22 -8.35 7.53
N ARG A 63 7.94 -8.74 8.59
CA ARG A 63 8.05 -10.12 9.04
C ARG A 63 7.22 -10.32 10.30
N PHE A 64 6.53 -11.45 10.39
CA PHE A 64 5.85 -11.89 11.59
C PHE A 64 6.67 -13.05 12.17
N SER A 65 7.28 -12.86 13.34
CA SER A 65 8.21 -13.81 13.97
C SER A 65 7.90 -13.97 15.44
#